data_AF-A0A1J4N5X3-F1
#
_entry.id   AF-A0A1J4N5X3-F1
#
_cell.length_a   1.000
_cell.length_b   1.000
_cell.length_c   1.000
_cell.angle_alpha   90.00
_cell.angle_beta   90.00
_cell.angle_gamma   90.00
#
_symmetry.space_group_name_H-M   'P 1'
#
loop_
_entity.id
_entity.type
_entity.pdbx_description
1 polymer ?
#
loop_
_entity_poly.entity_id
_entity_poly.type
_entity_poly.pdbx_seq_one_letter_code
_entity_poly.pdbx_strand_id
1 'polypeptide(L)'
;MRHLYECPMRWADLDMLGHVNNVVYVDYLQEARVDMLRTHARSPQTQGLAEGVVVASHQVTYVEPLLFDFTPVYVESWVTDIRAASFTMAYEIFRDQPDGSRKVFLRASTVLAPYVFATESPRRLKPEEKANLQPYLEAYPEGWSPKPLALGEPKRLEAGRFPLYVRFSDVDAYGHVNNVKYFEYFQESRVALMQRLRSHHGLEAWPSVVVAQTDVSYHAPILARSEPYDVWSHVSRLGTKSMTIESEIADGDLRLARGQVTLVFWDLASGKSVEPTPEVRAAIESVL
;
A
#
# COMPACT_ATOMS: atom_id res chain seq x y z
N MET A 1 18.32 -8.78 -14.31
CA MET A 1 18.49 -9.59 -13.07
C MET A 1 17.75 -8.88 -11.96
N ARG A 2 16.88 -9.55 -11.22
CA ARG A 2 16.17 -8.96 -10.09
C ARG A 2 17.14 -8.70 -8.93
N HIS A 3 16.92 -7.64 -8.17
CA HIS A 3 17.65 -7.39 -6.93
C HIS A 3 16.96 -8.12 -5.78
N LEU A 4 17.74 -8.82 -4.97
CA LEU A 4 17.26 -9.56 -3.81
C LEU A 4 17.65 -8.80 -2.53
N TYR A 5 16.68 -8.57 -1.67
CA TYR A 5 16.86 -8.01 -0.35
C TYR A 5 16.42 -9.01 0.72
N GLU A 6 17.27 -9.23 1.73
CA GLU A 6 16.96 -10.04 2.90
C GLU A 6 16.34 -9.15 3.98
N CYS A 7 15.03 -9.25 4.16
CA CYS A 7 14.28 -8.37 5.05
C CYS A 7 14.10 -9.03 6.43
N PRO A 8 14.78 -8.54 7.49
CA PRO A 8 14.59 -9.07 8.84
C PRO A 8 13.19 -8.70 9.35
N MET A 9 12.57 -9.64 10.06
CA MET A 9 11.25 -9.43 10.67
C MET A 9 11.38 -9.05 12.14
N ARG A 10 10.42 -8.27 12.64
CA ARG A 10 10.38 -7.74 14.00
C ARG A 10 9.08 -8.20 14.67
N TRP A 11 9.11 -8.32 16.00
CA TRP A 11 7.92 -8.68 16.78
C TRP A 11 6.77 -7.69 16.59
N ALA A 12 7.09 -6.40 16.44
CA ALA A 12 6.11 -5.33 16.25
C ALA A 12 5.44 -5.35 14.86
N ASP A 13 5.90 -6.20 13.94
CA ASP A 13 5.34 -6.30 12.60
C ASP A 13 3.99 -7.04 12.59
N LEU A 14 3.69 -7.80 13.65
CA LEU A 14 2.46 -8.58 13.78
C LEU A 14 1.27 -7.72 14.20
N ASP A 15 0.08 -8.05 13.68
CA ASP A 15 -1.19 -7.52 14.16
C ASP A 15 -1.90 -8.48 15.13
N MET A 16 -3.10 -8.09 15.57
CA MET A 16 -3.91 -8.86 16.54
C MET A 16 -4.35 -10.24 16.03
N LEU A 17 -4.25 -10.51 14.74
CA LEU A 17 -4.57 -11.81 14.14
C LEU A 17 -3.34 -12.73 14.08
N GLY A 18 -2.18 -12.28 14.56
CA GLY A 18 -0.97 -13.09 14.71
C GLY A 18 -0.17 -13.27 13.41
N HIS A 19 -0.46 -12.48 12.38
CA HIS A 19 0.32 -12.41 11.14
C HIS A 19 0.84 -10.99 10.92
N VAL A 20 1.79 -10.83 10.00
CA VAL A 20 2.34 -9.51 9.65
C VAL A 20 1.20 -8.59 9.22
N ASN A 21 1.18 -7.38 9.78
CA ASN A 21 0.20 -6.37 9.45
C ASN A 21 0.31 -6.00 7.96
N ASN A 22 -0.81 -5.91 7.26
CA ASN A 22 -0.86 -5.57 5.84
C ASN A 22 -0.02 -4.32 5.49
N VAL A 23 0.01 -3.28 6.34
CA VAL A 23 0.77 -2.06 6.06
C VAL A 23 2.29 -2.29 6.11
N VAL A 24 2.76 -3.18 6.99
CA VAL A 24 4.19 -3.45 7.19
C VAL A 24 4.82 -4.10 5.95
N TYR A 25 4.03 -4.80 5.12
CA TYR A 25 4.53 -5.27 3.83
C TYR A 25 5.04 -4.12 2.96
N VAL A 26 4.41 -2.94 3.02
CA VAL A 26 4.81 -1.76 2.24
C VAL A 26 6.10 -1.15 2.80
N ASP A 27 6.36 -1.26 4.10
CA ASP A 27 7.67 -0.93 4.68
C ASP A 27 8.77 -1.84 4.12
N TYR A 28 8.52 -3.15 4.01
CA TYR A 28 9.48 -4.08 3.38
C TYR A 28 9.76 -3.73 1.92
N LEU A 29 8.75 -3.30 1.16
CA LEU A 29 8.94 -2.80 -0.21
C LEU A 29 9.81 -1.55 -0.26
N GLN A 30 9.64 -0.65 0.71
CA GLN A 30 10.44 0.56 0.83
C GLN A 30 11.88 0.23 1.18
N GLU A 31 12.13 -0.65 2.16
CA GLU A 31 13.48 -1.08 2.54
C GLU A 31 14.20 -1.72 1.33
N ALA A 32 13.55 -2.67 0.65
CA ALA A 32 14.12 -3.33 -0.53
C ALA A 32 14.38 -2.36 -1.71
N ARG A 33 13.48 -1.39 -1.93
CA ARG A 33 13.67 -0.35 -2.96
C ARG A 33 14.88 0.51 -2.66
N VAL A 34 14.99 0.99 -1.41
CA VAL A 34 16.09 1.86 -1.00
C VAL A 34 17.42 1.11 -1.11
N ASP A 35 17.45 -0.16 -0.69
CA ASP A 35 18.63 -1.01 -0.87
C ASP A 35 19.01 -1.13 -2.36
N MET A 36 18.06 -1.52 -3.22
CA MET A 36 18.29 -1.64 -4.66
C MET A 36 18.88 -0.36 -5.27
N LEU A 37 18.26 0.79 -5.00
CA LEU A 37 18.69 2.06 -5.57
C LEU A 37 20.05 2.52 -5.05
N ARG A 38 20.39 2.21 -3.79
CA ARG A 38 21.71 2.53 -3.21
C ARG A 38 22.79 1.58 -3.71
N THR A 39 22.55 0.28 -3.65
CA THR A 39 23.49 -0.77 -4.03
C THR A 39 23.89 -0.65 -5.50
N HIS A 40 22.96 -0.26 -6.37
CA HIS A 40 23.22 -0.18 -7.83
C HIS A 40 23.47 1.23 -8.35
N ALA A 41 23.65 2.23 -7.48
CA ALA A 41 24.08 3.55 -7.87
C ALA A 41 25.56 3.53 -8.30
N ARG A 42 25.82 3.52 -9.61
CA ARG A 42 27.16 3.39 -10.21
C ARG A 42 27.98 4.68 -10.26
N SER A 43 27.36 5.82 -9.95
CA SER A 43 27.99 7.15 -10.00
C SER A 43 27.32 8.11 -9.01
N PRO A 44 27.99 9.20 -8.59
CA PRO A 44 27.35 10.24 -7.80
C PRO A 44 26.08 10.81 -8.44
N GLN A 45 26.02 10.86 -9.78
CA GLN A 45 24.87 11.33 -10.55
C GLN A 45 23.65 10.42 -10.42
N THR A 46 23.85 9.13 -10.12
CA THR A 46 22.80 8.12 -10.01
C THR A 46 22.43 7.77 -8.57
N GLN A 47 23.27 8.14 -7.60
CA GLN A 47 22.91 8.18 -6.17
C GLN A 47 21.70 9.08 -5.90
N GLY A 48 21.50 10.11 -6.72
CA GLY A 48 20.35 11.02 -6.61
C GLY A 48 18.97 10.37 -6.76
N LEU A 49 18.86 9.12 -7.22
CA LEU A 49 17.59 8.39 -7.19
C LEU A 49 17.30 7.76 -5.82
N ALA A 50 18.32 7.35 -5.07
CA ALA A 50 18.11 6.74 -3.75
C ALA A 50 17.49 7.72 -2.75
N GLU A 51 17.76 9.01 -2.94
CA GLU A 51 17.32 10.09 -2.05
C GLU A 51 16.37 11.07 -2.73
N GLY A 52 16.23 11.02 -4.06
CA GLY A 52 15.51 12.02 -4.86
C GLY A 52 14.34 11.45 -5.65
N VAL A 53 13.58 10.50 -5.08
CA VAL A 53 12.36 9.96 -5.70
C VAL A 53 11.17 10.07 -4.76
N VAL A 54 10.00 10.30 -5.33
CA VAL A 54 8.71 10.18 -4.65
C VAL A 54 7.90 9.04 -5.25
N VAL A 55 7.01 8.46 -4.45
CA VAL A 55 6.04 7.47 -4.92
C VAL A 55 4.82 8.19 -5.48
N ALA A 56 4.48 7.90 -6.73
CA ALA A 56 3.26 8.40 -7.36
C ALA A 56 2.06 7.46 -7.12
N SER A 57 2.30 6.15 -7.11
CA SER A 57 1.25 5.16 -6.78
C SER A 57 1.83 3.82 -6.35
N HIS A 58 1.03 3.07 -5.59
CA HIS A 58 1.23 1.66 -5.27
C HIS A 58 0.03 0.83 -5.72
N GLN A 59 0.31 -0.39 -6.18
CA GLN A 59 -0.68 -1.47 -6.29
C GLN A 59 -0.16 -2.70 -5.54
N VAL A 60 -0.88 -3.14 -4.52
CA VAL A 60 -0.39 -4.15 -3.57
C VAL A 60 -1.38 -5.30 -3.46
N THR A 61 -0.98 -6.48 -3.95
CA THR A 61 -1.74 -7.73 -3.88
C THR A 61 -1.19 -8.61 -2.77
N TYR A 62 -2.03 -8.91 -1.78
CA TYR A 62 -1.72 -9.83 -0.69
C TYR A 62 -2.14 -11.23 -1.11
N VAL A 63 -1.16 -12.15 -1.19
CA VAL A 63 -1.36 -13.50 -1.72
C VAL A 63 -1.60 -14.49 -0.60
N GLU A 64 -0.73 -14.46 0.42
CA GLU A 64 -0.75 -15.37 1.57
C GLU A 64 -0.31 -14.63 2.83
N PRO A 65 -0.84 -14.97 4.02
CA PRO A 65 -0.38 -14.39 5.27
C PRO A 65 1.06 -14.80 5.57
N LEU A 66 1.88 -13.82 5.94
CA LEU A 66 3.24 -14.02 6.43
C LEU A 66 3.19 -14.09 7.96
N LEU A 67 3.72 -15.18 8.50
CA LEU A 67 3.87 -15.36 9.95
C LEU A 67 5.28 -14.95 10.38
N PHE A 68 5.40 -14.51 11.63
CA PHE A 68 6.70 -14.17 12.20
C PHE A 68 7.63 -15.38 12.22
N ASP A 69 8.90 -15.10 11.94
CA ASP A 69 10.01 -16.03 12.00
C ASP A 69 11.29 -15.22 12.25
N PHE A 70 12.32 -15.86 12.78
CA PHE A 70 13.64 -15.26 12.88
C PHE A 70 14.43 -15.31 11.57
N THR A 71 13.99 -16.18 10.64
CA THR A 71 14.53 -16.22 9.28
C THR A 71 13.98 -15.03 8.49
N PRO A 72 14.84 -14.22 7.85
CA PRO A 72 14.39 -13.12 6.99
C PRO A 72 13.40 -13.58 5.92
N VAL A 73 12.51 -12.68 5.53
CA VAL A 73 11.73 -12.85 4.30
C VAL A 73 12.49 -12.21 3.14
N TYR A 74 12.40 -12.79 1.95
CA TYR A 74 13.08 -12.27 0.78
C TYR A 74 12.17 -11.32 0.01
N VAL A 75 12.73 -10.20 -0.44
CA VAL A 75 12.07 -9.26 -1.33
C VAL A 75 12.86 -9.17 -2.63
N GLU A 76 12.28 -9.69 -3.71
CA GLU A 76 12.79 -9.43 -5.05
C GLU A 76 12.21 -8.13 -5.58
N SER A 77 13.06 -7.27 -6.13
CA SER A 77 12.71 -5.99 -6.74
C SER A 77 13.29 -5.88 -8.14
N TRP A 78 12.50 -5.40 -9.10
CA TRP A 78 12.96 -5.15 -10.47
C TRP A 78 12.18 -4.02 -11.13
N VAL A 79 12.58 -3.61 -12.32
CA VAL A 79 11.95 -2.52 -13.09
C VAL A 79 11.08 -3.13 -14.18
N THR A 80 9.87 -2.60 -14.39
CA THR A 80 8.95 -3.09 -15.43
C THR A 80 8.67 -2.07 -16.52
N ASP A 81 8.91 -0.78 -16.25
CA ASP A 81 8.72 0.30 -17.21
C ASP A 81 9.67 1.46 -16.89
N ILE A 82 10.20 2.12 -17.92
CA ILE A 82 11.09 3.29 -17.80
C ILE A 82 10.58 4.36 -18.77
N ARG A 83 10.08 5.46 -18.23
CA ARG A 83 9.55 6.60 -19.00
C ARG A 83 10.48 7.81 -18.93
N ALA A 84 10.01 8.96 -19.40
CA ALA A 84 10.80 10.19 -19.39
C ALA A 84 11.00 10.77 -17.98
N ALA A 85 9.99 10.70 -17.12
CA ALA A 85 9.96 11.30 -15.78
C ALA A 85 9.45 10.34 -14.70
N SER A 86 9.40 9.04 -15.01
CA SER A 86 9.01 8.01 -14.06
C SER A 86 9.60 6.67 -14.46
N PHE A 87 9.64 5.76 -13.50
CA PHE A 87 9.90 4.34 -13.73
C PHE A 87 9.01 3.54 -12.79
N THR A 88 8.72 2.30 -13.16
CA THR A 88 7.87 1.40 -12.38
C THR A 88 8.72 0.28 -11.82
N MET A 89 8.69 0.10 -10.51
CA MET A 89 9.26 -1.06 -9.84
C MET A 89 8.18 -2.09 -9.55
N ALA A 90 8.55 -3.36 -9.63
CA ALA A 90 7.72 -4.49 -9.23
C ALA A 90 8.44 -5.31 -8.17
N TYR A 91 7.63 -5.99 -7.35
CA TYR A 91 8.10 -6.68 -6.16
C TYR A 91 7.41 -8.03 -5.98
N GLU A 92 8.18 -9.00 -5.47
CA GLU A 92 7.67 -10.24 -4.88
C GLU A 92 8.27 -10.42 -3.49
N ILE A 93 7.42 -10.60 -2.47
CA ILE A 93 7.85 -11.00 -1.13
C ILE A 93 7.60 -12.50 -0.99
N PHE A 94 8.64 -13.27 -0.67
CA PHE A 94 8.57 -14.72 -0.70
C PHE A 94 9.52 -15.41 0.28
N ARG A 95 9.33 -16.73 0.41
CA ARG A 95 10.30 -17.67 0.98
C ARG A 95 10.45 -18.87 0.07
N ASP A 96 11.68 -19.38 -0.02
CA ASP A 96 11.92 -20.68 -0.63
C ASP A 96 11.44 -21.78 0.29
N GLN A 97 10.83 -22.81 -0.30
CA GLN A 97 10.35 -24.00 0.38
C GLN A 97 11.40 -25.12 0.25
N PRO A 98 11.40 -26.12 1.15
CA PRO A 98 12.34 -27.25 1.10
C PRO A 98 12.29 -28.05 -0.21
N ASP A 99 11.16 -28.03 -0.92
CA ASP A 99 10.97 -28.68 -2.22
C ASP A 99 11.50 -27.85 -3.40
N GLY A 100 12.13 -26.71 -3.13
CA GLY A 100 12.65 -25.78 -4.13
C GLY A 100 11.60 -24.87 -4.76
N SER A 101 10.33 -24.98 -4.35
CA SER A 101 9.28 -24.06 -4.78
C SER A 101 9.33 -22.74 -4.01
N ARG A 102 8.71 -21.69 -4.56
CA ARG A 102 8.58 -20.38 -3.92
C ARG A 102 7.19 -20.23 -3.32
N LYS A 103 7.11 -19.90 -2.03
CA LYS A 103 5.87 -19.39 -1.42
C LYS A 103 5.85 -17.87 -1.48
N VAL A 104 4.96 -17.31 -2.28
CA VAL A 104 4.78 -15.85 -2.45
C VAL A 104 3.73 -15.35 -1.46
N PHE A 105 4.06 -14.29 -0.72
CA PHE A 105 3.18 -13.63 0.24
C PHE A 105 2.59 -12.34 -0.31
N LEU A 106 3.33 -11.62 -1.16
CA LEU A 106 2.93 -10.34 -1.72
C LEU A 106 3.44 -10.17 -3.13
N ARG A 107 2.63 -9.54 -3.98
CA ARG A 107 3.06 -8.95 -5.25
C ARG A 107 2.69 -7.49 -5.28
N ALA A 108 3.62 -6.63 -5.70
CA ALA A 108 3.35 -5.20 -5.75
C ALA A 108 3.97 -4.50 -6.96
N SER A 109 3.41 -3.35 -7.31
CA SER A 109 3.94 -2.43 -8.31
C SER A 109 3.93 -1.01 -7.75
N THR A 110 5.01 -0.28 -7.97
CA THR A 110 5.19 1.10 -7.49
C THR A 110 5.66 1.97 -8.63
N VAL A 111 4.95 3.06 -8.89
CA VAL A 111 5.38 4.09 -9.83
C VAL A 111 6.18 5.15 -9.07
N LEU A 112 7.42 5.37 -9.49
CA LEU A 112 8.35 6.31 -8.88
C LEU A 112 8.64 7.45 -9.84
N ALA A 113 8.69 8.67 -9.30
CA ALA A 113 9.05 9.87 -10.04
C ALA A 113 10.26 10.54 -9.39
N PRO A 114 11.34 10.82 -10.15
CA PRO A 114 12.42 11.64 -9.63
C PRO A 114 11.92 13.03 -9.26
N TYR A 115 12.37 13.53 -8.12
CA TYR A 115 11.84 14.73 -7.49
C TYR A 115 12.97 15.63 -7.01
N VAL A 116 12.76 16.94 -7.09
CA VAL A 116 13.67 17.94 -6.54
C VAL A 116 13.01 18.55 -5.31
N PHE A 117 13.42 18.10 -4.14
CA PHE A 117 12.82 18.54 -2.86
C PHE A 117 13.01 20.03 -2.60
N ALA A 118 14.12 20.63 -3.03
CA ALA A 118 14.37 22.07 -2.85
C ALA A 118 13.36 22.97 -3.58
N THR A 119 12.76 22.49 -4.66
CA THR A 119 11.80 23.25 -5.49
C THR A 119 10.43 22.58 -5.57
N GLU A 120 10.22 21.53 -4.78
CA GLU A 120 8.99 20.72 -4.73
C GLU A 120 8.43 20.34 -6.12
N SER A 121 9.31 19.93 -7.04
CA SER A 121 8.92 19.67 -8.42
C SER A 121 9.45 18.33 -8.96
N PRO A 122 8.65 17.58 -9.73
CA PRO A 122 9.14 16.41 -10.44
C PRO A 122 10.16 16.80 -11.52
N ARG A 123 11.10 15.90 -11.79
CA ARG A 123 12.10 16.06 -12.85
C ARG A 123 12.15 14.86 -13.77
N ARG A 124 12.76 15.04 -14.95
CA ARG A 124 13.05 13.93 -15.86
C ARG A 124 14.16 13.03 -15.30
N LEU A 125 14.10 11.76 -15.69
CA LEU A 125 15.21 10.82 -15.52
C LEU A 125 16.37 11.24 -16.41
N LYS A 126 17.57 11.29 -15.83
CA LYS A 126 18.82 11.53 -16.55
C LYS A 126 19.17 10.30 -17.40
N PRO A 127 19.95 10.44 -18.49
CA PRO A 127 20.38 9.30 -19.31
C PRO A 127 21.11 8.21 -18.51
N GLU A 128 21.99 8.59 -17.58
CA GLU A 128 22.72 7.66 -16.71
C GLU A 128 21.79 6.90 -15.75
N GLU A 129 20.77 7.58 -15.22
CA GLU A 129 19.77 6.96 -14.35
C GLU A 129 18.98 5.89 -15.12
N LYS A 130 18.55 6.20 -16.35
CA LYS A 130 17.89 5.21 -17.23
C LYS A 130 18.80 4.03 -17.54
N ALA A 131 20.06 4.30 -17.88
CA ALA A 131 21.04 3.26 -18.17
C ALA A 131 21.30 2.34 -16.96
N ASN A 132 21.27 2.87 -15.74
CA ASN A 132 21.41 2.08 -14.51
C ASN A 132 20.16 1.25 -14.19
N LEU A 133 18.96 1.71 -14.55
CA LEU A 133 17.72 0.95 -14.35
C LEU A 133 17.55 -0.18 -15.38
N GLN A 134 18.08 0.00 -16.60
CA GLN A 134 17.90 -0.92 -17.73
C GLN A 134 18.25 -2.39 -17.46
N PRO A 135 19.33 -2.75 -16.72
CA PRO A 135 19.67 -4.15 -16.43
C PRO A 135 18.65 -4.90 -15.55
N TYR A 136 17.77 -4.16 -14.88
CA TYR A 136 16.70 -4.69 -14.03
C TYR A 136 15.35 -4.69 -14.75
N LEU A 137 15.31 -4.28 -16.03
CA LEU A 137 14.08 -4.28 -16.80
C LEU A 137 13.65 -5.72 -17.10
N GLU A 138 12.50 -6.12 -16.57
CA GLU A 138 11.90 -7.44 -16.74
C GLU A 138 10.37 -7.30 -16.74
N ALA A 139 9.67 -8.20 -17.43
CA ALA A 139 8.22 -8.23 -17.40
C ALA A 139 7.68 -8.65 -16.02
N TYR A 140 6.38 -8.48 -15.80
CA TYR A 140 5.72 -9.10 -14.67
C TYR A 140 5.73 -10.64 -14.79
N PRO A 141 5.68 -11.38 -13.67
CA PRO A 141 5.49 -12.82 -13.68
C PRO A 141 4.25 -13.23 -14.50
N GLU A 142 4.32 -14.39 -15.14
CA GLU A 142 3.19 -14.92 -15.90
C GLU A 142 1.94 -15.03 -15.02
N GLY A 143 0.78 -14.64 -15.58
CA GLY A 143 -0.50 -14.69 -14.88
C GLY A 143 -0.71 -13.58 -13.84
N TRP A 144 0.23 -12.65 -13.66
CA TRP A 144 0.04 -11.49 -12.80
C TRP A 144 0.43 -10.18 -13.49
N SER A 145 -0.41 -9.17 -13.33
CA SER A 145 -0.09 -7.78 -13.62
C SER A 145 -0.86 -6.89 -12.64
N PRO A 146 -0.32 -5.71 -12.29
CA PRO A 146 -1.05 -4.78 -11.44
C PRO A 146 -2.30 -4.33 -12.19
N LYS A 147 -3.44 -4.38 -11.51
CA LYS A 147 -4.67 -3.78 -12.04
C LYS A 147 -4.57 -2.27 -11.83
N PRO A 148 -4.85 -1.45 -12.85
CA PRO A 148 -4.94 -0.01 -12.65
C PRO A 148 -5.94 0.30 -11.55
N LEU A 149 -5.59 1.25 -10.70
CA LEU A 149 -6.48 1.79 -9.67
C LEU A 149 -7.74 2.35 -10.36
N ALA A 150 -8.86 1.64 -10.23
CA ALA A 150 -10.13 1.96 -10.89
C ALA A 150 -11.10 2.60 -9.89
N LEU A 151 -10.77 3.82 -9.48
CA LEU A 151 -11.56 4.60 -8.52
C LEU A 151 -12.78 5.21 -9.21
N GLY A 152 -13.91 5.19 -8.50
CA GLY A 152 -15.07 5.97 -8.87
C GLY A 152 -14.91 7.46 -8.54
N GLU A 153 -15.94 8.25 -8.86
CA GLU A 153 -16.03 9.63 -8.43
C GLU A 153 -15.87 9.74 -6.90
N PRO A 154 -15.10 10.73 -6.39
CA PRO A 154 -14.95 10.93 -4.96
C PRO A 154 -16.31 11.15 -4.30
N LYS A 155 -16.61 10.37 -3.25
CA LYS A 155 -17.77 10.59 -2.39
C LYS A 155 -17.31 11.10 -1.03
N ARG A 156 -17.58 12.37 -0.73
CA ARG A 156 -17.33 13.00 0.58
C ARG A 156 -18.58 12.95 1.45
N LEU A 157 -18.92 11.75 1.90
CA LEU A 157 -20.10 11.50 2.75
C LEU A 157 -19.71 11.65 4.22
N GLU A 158 -20.47 12.46 4.99
CA GLU A 158 -20.20 12.67 6.43
C GLU A 158 -20.17 11.38 7.24
N ALA A 159 -21.01 10.39 6.88
CA ALA A 159 -20.98 9.07 7.51
C ALA A 159 -19.60 8.40 7.45
N GLY A 160 -18.84 8.68 6.40
CA GLY A 160 -17.51 8.16 6.12
C GLY A 160 -16.36 9.10 6.45
N ARG A 161 -16.63 10.27 7.02
CA ARG A 161 -15.61 11.26 7.37
C ARG A 161 -14.82 10.83 8.60
N PHE A 162 -13.49 10.89 8.52
CA PHE A 162 -12.57 10.63 9.62
C PHE A 162 -11.52 11.75 9.72
N PRO A 163 -11.39 12.39 10.90
CA PRO A 163 -10.36 13.41 11.10
C PRO A 163 -8.98 12.76 11.25
N LEU A 164 -8.07 13.11 10.36
CA LEU A 164 -6.71 12.60 10.31
C LEU A 164 -5.72 13.56 10.95
N TYR A 165 -5.07 13.11 12.02
CA TYR A 165 -3.97 13.84 12.65
C TYR A 165 -2.63 13.22 12.27
N VAL A 166 -1.72 14.05 11.77
CA VAL A 166 -0.34 13.64 11.47
C VAL A 166 0.42 13.48 12.77
N ARG A 167 1.03 12.30 12.99
CA ARG A 167 1.85 12.06 14.19
C ARG A 167 3.25 12.59 13.96
N PHE A 168 3.94 12.92 15.04
CA PHE A 168 5.32 13.38 14.99
C PHE A 168 6.24 12.42 14.22
N SER A 169 6.05 11.11 14.40
CA SER A 169 6.85 10.05 13.76
C SER A 169 6.47 9.76 12.31
N ASP A 170 5.42 10.36 11.77
CA ASP A 170 4.96 10.06 10.41
C ASP A 170 5.74 10.82 9.34
N VAL A 171 6.46 11.86 9.75
CA VAL A 171 7.19 12.77 8.87
C VAL A 171 8.58 12.22 8.58
N ASP A 172 8.97 12.21 7.31
CA ASP A 172 10.29 11.81 6.86
C ASP A 172 11.33 12.95 6.97
N ALA A 173 12.56 12.66 6.58
CA ALA A 173 13.67 13.61 6.64
C ALA A 173 13.49 14.86 5.74
N TYR A 174 12.51 14.85 4.82
CA TYR A 174 12.21 15.96 3.93
C TYR A 174 11.04 16.81 4.41
N GLY A 175 10.44 16.49 5.56
CA GLY A 175 9.31 17.24 6.13
C GLY A 175 7.95 16.83 5.57
N HIS A 176 7.89 15.75 4.77
CA HIS A 176 6.64 15.19 4.26
C HIS A 176 6.22 13.96 5.05
N VAL A 177 4.93 13.68 5.13
CA VAL A 177 4.49 12.37 5.62
C VAL A 177 5.01 11.26 4.72
N ASN A 178 5.62 10.24 5.33
CA ASN A 178 6.12 9.08 4.62
C ASN A 178 4.99 8.36 3.86
N ASN A 179 5.24 8.00 2.59
CA ASN A 179 4.27 7.33 1.71
C ASN A 179 3.59 6.08 2.34
N VAL A 180 4.29 5.32 3.19
CA VAL A 180 3.73 4.13 3.86
C VAL A 180 2.62 4.51 4.84
N LYS A 181 2.73 5.66 5.52
CA LYS A 181 1.76 6.10 6.53
C LYS A 181 0.37 6.38 5.96
N TYR A 182 0.26 6.66 4.67
CA TYR A 182 -1.03 6.79 4.00
C TYR A 182 -1.84 5.48 4.06
N PHE A 183 -1.20 4.30 4.06
CA PHE A 183 -1.90 3.02 4.23
C PHE A 183 -2.49 2.88 5.65
N GLU A 184 -1.75 3.33 6.67
CA GLU A 184 -2.24 3.37 8.05
C GLU A 184 -3.44 4.32 8.18
N TYR A 185 -3.34 5.50 7.58
CA TYR A 185 -4.40 6.51 7.56
C TYR A 185 -5.70 5.99 6.92
N PHE A 186 -5.58 5.31 5.77
CA PHE A 186 -6.73 4.65 5.14
C PHE A 186 -7.28 3.49 5.98
N GLN A 187 -6.42 2.74 6.66
CA GLN A 187 -6.83 1.68 7.57
C GLN A 187 -7.62 2.22 8.78
N GLU A 188 -7.17 3.30 9.41
CA GLU A 188 -7.85 3.90 10.55
C GLU A 188 -9.23 4.43 10.17
N SER A 189 -9.33 5.17 9.07
CA SER A 189 -10.60 5.65 8.55
C SER A 189 -11.57 4.50 8.24
N ARG A 190 -11.07 3.41 7.65
CA ARG A 190 -11.84 2.20 7.37
C ARG A 190 -12.34 1.50 8.63
N VAL A 191 -11.48 1.36 9.64
CA VAL A 191 -11.87 0.75 10.93
C VAL A 191 -12.97 1.58 11.59
N ALA A 192 -12.83 2.91 11.58
CA ALA A 192 -13.85 3.83 12.09
C ALA A 192 -15.18 3.70 11.32
N LEU A 193 -15.14 3.65 9.98
CA LEU A 193 -16.33 3.43 9.14
C LEU A 193 -17.05 2.13 9.49
N MET A 194 -16.32 1.01 9.57
CA MET A 194 -16.91 -0.30 9.92
C MET A 194 -17.49 -0.31 11.34
N GLN A 195 -16.81 0.33 12.31
CA GLN A 195 -17.31 0.44 13.68
C GLN A 195 -18.61 1.26 13.76
N ARG A 196 -18.71 2.35 12.99
CA ARG A 196 -19.94 3.15 12.88
C ARG A 196 -21.07 2.34 12.27
N LEU A 197 -20.82 1.62 11.16
CA LEU A 197 -21.81 0.75 10.52
C LEU A 197 -22.33 -0.32 11.49
N ARG A 198 -21.42 -1.00 12.19
CA ARG A 198 -21.77 -2.00 13.21
C ARG A 198 -22.66 -1.40 14.31
N SER A 199 -22.27 -0.24 14.84
CA SER A 199 -22.99 0.42 15.93
C SER A 199 -24.36 0.94 15.51
N HIS A 200 -24.45 1.54 14.31
CA HIS A 200 -25.69 2.09 13.76
C HIS A 200 -26.75 1.01 13.52
N HIS A 201 -26.33 -0.17 13.07
CA HIS A 201 -27.22 -1.31 12.80
C HIS A 201 -27.36 -2.28 14.00
N GLY A 202 -26.80 -1.94 15.17
CA GLY A 202 -26.92 -2.76 16.38
C GLY A 202 -26.33 -4.17 16.27
N LEU A 203 -25.30 -4.36 15.44
CA LEU A 203 -24.73 -5.68 15.16
C LEU A 203 -23.83 -6.16 16.32
N GLU A 204 -24.17 -7.29 16.92
CA GLU A 204 -23.41 -7.90 18.02
C GLU A 204 -21.99 -8.29 17.61
N ALA A 205 -21.81 -8.76 16.38
CA ALA A 205 -20.52 -9.16 15.83
C ALA A 205 -20.34 -8.64 14.40
N TRP A 206 -19.08 -8.43 14.02
CA TRP A 206 -18.68 -8.21 12.64
C TRP A 206 -17.70 -9.32 12.25
N PRO A 207 -17.83 -9.95 11.07
CA PRO A 207 -16.90 -10.99 10.65
C PRO A 207 -15.47 -10.43 10.58
N SER A 208 -14.48 -11.28 10.83
CA SER A 208 -13.09 -10.89 10.59
C SER A 208 -12.91 -10.60 9.10
N VAL A 209 -12.03 -9.65 8.79
CA VAL A 209 -11.71 -9.29 7.41
C VAL A 209 -10.20 -9.30 7.22
N VAL A 210 -9.76 -9.82 6.08
CA VAL A 210 -8.36 -9.76 5.65
C VAL A 210 -8.26 -8.92 4.37
N VAL A 211 -7.11 -8.28 4.18
CA VAL A 211 -6.85 -7.45 3.00
C VAL A 211 -6.37 -8.34 1.86
N ALA A 212 -7.04 -8.27 0.71
CA ALA A 212 -6.62 -8.97 -0.51
C ALA A 212 -5.88 -8.05 -1.49
N GLN A 213 -6.26 -6.77 -1.52
CA GLN A 213 -5.67 -5.75 -2.39
C GLN A 213 -5.69 -4.40 -1.68
N THR A 214 -4.61 -3.62 -1.78
CA THR A 214 -4.62 -2.19 -1.47
C THR A 214 -3.88 -1.41 -2.55
N ASP A 215 -4.54 -0.41 -3.11
CA ASP A 215 -3.99 0.45 -4.14
C ASP A 215 -4.07 1.90 -3.67
N VAL A 216 -3.00 2.67 -3.89
CA VAL A 216 -2.90 4.07 -3.44
C VAL A 216 -2.32 4.94 -4.56
N SER A 217 -2.91 6.12 -4.78
CA SER A 217 -2.34 7.18 -5.61
C SER A 217 -2.10 8.45 -4.80
N TYR A 218 -0.90 9.00 -4.92
CA TYR A 218 -0.44 10.18 -4.21
C TYR A 218 -0.51 11.38 -5.16
N HIS A 219 -1.15 12.48 -4.73
CA HIS A 219 -1.37 13.67 -5.55
C HIS A 219 -0.62 14.90 -5.03
N ALA A 220 -0.53 15.06 -3.71
CA ALA A 220 0.20 16.12 -3.04
C ALA A 220 0.74 15.65 -1.68
N PRO A 221 1.85 16.23 -1.20
CA PRO A 221 2.40 15.89 0.11
C PRO A 221 1.45 16.30 1.23
N ILE A 222 1.40 15.48 2.28
CA ILE A 222 0.80 15.84 3.58
C ILE A 222 1.92 16.41 4.47
N LEU A 223 1.64 17.52 5.14
CA LEU A 223 2.57 18.20 6.04
C LEU A 223 2.11 18.07 7.49
N ALA A 224 3.06 18.09 8.44
CA ALA A 224 2.69 18.14 9.85
C ALA A 224 2.08 19.50 10.20
N ARG A 225 0.91 19.47 10.85
CA ARG A 225 0.21 20.63 11.39
C ARG A 225 -0.71 20.21 12.55
N SER A 226 -1.24 21.17 13.29
CA SER A 226 -2.17 20.93 14.40
C SER A 226 -3.57 20.54 13.93
N GLU A 227 -4.02 21.10 12.80
CA GLU A 227 -5.36 20.89 12.27
C GLU A 227 -5.44 19.54 11.54
N PRO A 228 -6.50 18.75 11.75
CA PRO A 228 -6.65 17.50 11.03
C PRO A 228 -6.82 17.74 9.52
N TYR A 229 -6.45 16.74 8.75
CA TYR A 229 -6.94 16.54 7.39
C TYR A 229 -8.24 15.74 7.43
N ASP A 230 -8.98 15.70 6.33
CA ASP A 230 -10.17 14.87 6.22
C ASP A 230 -9.90 13.62 5.38
N VAL A 231 -10.23 12.45 5.93
CA VAL A 231 -10.32 11.21 5.15
C VAL A 231 -11.79 10.89 4.95
N TRP A 232 -12.17 10.62 3.71
CA TRP A 232 -13.53 10.27 3.31
C TRP A 232 -13.54 8.85 2.80
N SER A 233 -14.17 7.93 3.52
CA SER A 233 -14.24 6.52 3.14
C SER A 233 -15.68 6.09 2.89
N HIS A 234 -15.90 5.29 1.85
CA HIS A 234 -17.20 4.67 1.60
C HIS A 234 -17.04 3.27 0.99
N VAL A 235 -18.01 2.40 1.22
CA VAL A 235 -18.06 1.11 0.53
C VAL A 235 -18.47 1.39 -0.92
N SER A 236 -17.63 1.03 -1.89
CA SER A 236 -17.94 1.24 -3.31
C SER A 236 -18.45 -0.03 -4.00
N ARG A 237 -18.21 -1.20 -3.40
CA ARG A 237 -18.69 -2.49 -3.92
C ARG A 237 -18.86 -3.50 -2.80
N LEU A 238 -19.92 -4.31 -2.89
CA LEU A 238 -20.09 -5.53 -2.11
C LEU A 238 -20.23 -6.74 -3.06
N GLY A 239 -19.38 -7.74 -2.87
CA GLY A 239 -19.46 -9.04 -3.54
C GLY A 239 -20.11 -10.11 -2.66
N THR A 240 -19.95 -11.37 -3.06
CA THR A 240 -20.45 -12.51 -2.26
C THR A 240 -19.66 -12.68 -0.96
N LYS A 241 -18.33 -12.64 -1.03
CA LYS A 241 -17.40 -12.87 0.09
C LYS A 241 -16.38 -11.74 0.32
N SER A 242 -16.59 -10.58 -0.30
CA SER A 242 -15.68 -9.46 -0.22
C SER A 242 -16.41 -8.12 -0.30
N MET A 243 -15.77 -7.07 0.17
CA MET A 243 -16.19 -5.69 -0.05
C MET A 243 -15.01 -4.83 -0.45
N THR A 244 -15.27 -3.77 -1.20
CA THR A 244 -14.28 -2.78 -1.60
C THR A 244 -14.64 -1.44 -1.00
N ILE A 245 -13.65 -0.80 -0.37
CA ILE A 245 -13.77 0.53 0.21
C ILE A 245 -12.86 1.47 -0.55
N GLU A 246 -13.41 2.60 -0.99
CA GLU A 246 -12.66 3.69 -1.57
C GLU A 246 -12.48 4.81 -0.56
N SER A 247 -11.35 5.48 -0.62
CA SER A 247 -11.01 6.56 0.29
C SER A 247 -10.29 7.71 -0.39
N GLU A 248 -10.52 8.93 0.11
CA GLU A 248 -9.83 10.15 -0.29
C GLU A 248 -9.29 10.86 0.94
N ILE A 249 -8.03 11.29 0.91
CA ILE A 249 -7.47 12.24 1.87
C ILE A 249 -7.49 13.62 1.21
N ALA A 250 -8.05 14.61 1.89
CA ALA A 250 -8.20 15.97 1.38
C ALA A 250 -7.93 17.05 2.44
N ASP A 251 -7.58 18.24 1.95
CA ASP A 251 -7.52 19.49 2.71
C ASP A 251 -8.42 20.52 2.02
N GLY A 252 -9.66 20.68 2.51
CA GLY A 252 -10.68 21.40 1.75
C GLY A 252 -10.87 20.79 0.36
N ASP A 253 -10.75 21.59 -0.70
CA ASP A 253 -10.88 21.11 -2.08
C ASP A 253 -9.63 20.42 -2.62
N LEU A 254 -8.48 20.56 -1.95
CA LEU A 254 -7.24 19.94 -2.39
C LEU A 254 -7.25 18.44 -2.07
N ARG A 255 -7.22 17.62 -3.12
CA ARG A 255 -7.02 16.17 -2.99
C ARG A 255 -5.54 15.86 -2.77
N LEU A 256 -5.23 15.17 -1.68
CA LEU A 256 -3.87 14.79 -1.30
C LEU A 256 -3.54 13.36 -1.74
N ALA A 257 -4.48 12.43 -1.53
CA ALA A 257 -4.33 11.04 -1.96
C ALA A 257 -5.68 10.36 -2.17
N ARG A 258 -5.68 9.28 -2.94
CA ARG A 258 -6.80 8.35 -3.05
C ARG A 258 -6.32 6.93 -2.78
N GLY A 259 -7.19 6.11 -2.21
CA GLY A 259 -6.93 4.71 -1.95
C GLY A 259 -8.15 3.84 -2.24
N GLN A 260 -7.90 2.58 -2.56
CA GLN A 260 -8.91 1.54 -2.63
C GLN A 260 -8.38 0.30 -1.93
N VAL A 261 -9.23 -0.35 -1.14
CA VAL A 261 -8.90 -1.59 -0.44
C VAL A 261 -10.00 -2.61 -0.67
N THR A 262 -9.61 -3.84 -1.02
CA THR A 262 -10.52 -4.98 -1.08
C THR A 262 -10.33 -5.85 0.14
N LEU A 263 -11.38 -5.98 0.93
CA LEU A 263 -11.48 -6.82 2.11
C LEU A 263 -12.22 -8.11 1.78
N VAL A 264 -11.72 -9.23 2.28
CA VAL A 264 -12.37 -10.55 2.18
C VAL A 264 -12.88 -10.91 3.57
N PHE A 265 -14.16 -11.29 3.67
CA PHE A 265 -14.72 -11.80 4.91
C PHE A 265 -14.11 -13.16 5.22
N TRP A 266 -13.64 -13.34 6.43
CA TRP A 266 -12.77 -14.43 6.81
C TRP A 266 -13.23 -15.09 8.10
N ASP A 267 -13.26 -16.42 8.10
CA ASP A 267 -13.42 -17.20 9.30
C ASP A 267 -12.06 -17.64 9.83
N LEU A 268 -11.69 -17.13 11.01
CA LEU A 268 -10.40 -17.41 11.64
C LEU A 268 -10.26 -18.87 12.07
N ALA A 269 -11.37 -19.55 12.37
CA ALA A 269 -11.34 -20.94 12.82
C ALA A 269 -11.00 -21.91 11.68
N SER A 270 -11.65 -21.75 10.52
CA SER A 270 -11.41 -22.61 9.35
C SER A 270 -10.32 -22.10 8.41
N GLY A 271 -9.89 -20.84 8.53
CA GLY A 271 -8.92 -20.22 7.63
C GLY A 271 -9.45 -20.09 6.20
N LYS A 272 -10.74 -19.77 6.05
CA LYS A 272 -11.41 -19.68 4.74
C LYS A 272 -12.24 -18.42 4.62
N SER A 273 -12.46 -18.01 3.36
CA SER A 273 -13.39 -16.93 3.05
C SER A 273 -14.85 -17.38 3.23
N VAL A 274 -15.63 -16.51 3.87
CA VAL A 274 -17.04 -16.75 4.19
C VAL A 274 -17.93 -15.68 3.60
N GLU A 275 -19.23 -15.95 3.54
CA GLU A 275 -20.20 -14.90 3.25
C GLU A 275 -20.51 -14.14 4.56
N PRO A 276 -20.69 -12.82 4.51
CA PRO A 276 -21.20 -12.09 5.66
C PRO A 276 -22.63 -12.56 5.96
N THR A 277 -23.06 -12.46 7.22
CA THR A 277 -24.46 -12.80 7.56
C THR A 277 -25.44 -11.87 6.82
N PRO A 278 -26.71 -12.27 6.64
CA PRO A 278 -27.71 -11.42 5.99
C PRO A 278 -27.83 -10.02 6.62
N GLU A 279 -27.70 -9.91 7.94
CA GLU A 279 -27.77 -8.66 8.69
C GLU A 279 -26.56 -7.76 8.38
N VAL A 280 -25.35 -8.33 8.37
CA VAL A 280 -24.12 -7.60 8.00
C VAL A 280 -24.18 -7.16 6.54
N ARG A 281 -24.65 -8.03 5.64
CA ARG A 281 -24.84 -7.69 4.22
C ARG A 281 -25.80 -6.52 4.05
N ALA A 282 -26.98 -6.58 4.66
CA ALA A 282 -27.97 -5.50 4.60
C ALA A 282 -27.43 -4.19 5.17
N ALA A 283 -26.66 -4.26 6.26
CA ALA A 283 -26.00 -3.09 6.85
C ALA A 283 -25.01 -2.43 5.88
N ILE A 284 -24.20 -3.23 5.16
CA ILE A 284 -23.27 -2.70 4.15
C ILE A 284 -24.02 -2.15 2.94
N GLU A 285 -25.05 -2.84 2.46
CA GLU A 285 -25.85 -2.40 1.30
C GLU A 285 -26.57 -1.07 1.54
N SER A 286 -26.88 -0.74 2.80
CA SER A 286 -27.49 0.54 3.16
C SER A 286 -26.61 1.78 2.89
N VAL A 287 -25.31 1.60 2.62
CA VAL A 287 -24.35 2.71 2.42
C VAL A 287 -23.58 2.66 1.09
N LEU A 288 -23.96 1.78 0.16
CA LEU A 288 -23.40 1.71 -1.20
C LEU A 288 -23.87 2.89 -2.08
#